data_AF-A0A522ALR5-F1
#
_entry.id   AF-A0A522ALR5-F1
#
_cell.length_a   1.000
_cell.length_b   1.000
_cell.length_c   1.000
_cell.angle_alpha   90.00
_cell.angle_beta   90.00
_cell.angle_gamma   90.00
#
_symmetry.space_group_name_H-M   'P 1'
#
loop_
_entity.id
_entity.type
_entity.pdbx_description
1 polymer ?
#
loop_
_entity_poly.entity_id
_entity_poly.type
_entity_poly.pdbx_seq_one_letter_code
_entity_poly.pdbx_strand_id
1 'polypeptide(L)'
;MAGSTKNSLQLSVRTQLVDLQPGDKFPPLNVYVFSSEGTLLASAPAGEKETLLNLEAPASVARLRVVAGPRVDDRQAELGDLLRRGAQEQFLRVDPGSLRHELPFVIYPDIWRCWLRSACIVRGNLYKRVLIGGIYENYPVCDATVEVYEVDPLWIILPKLPDLIIDRLRDIILRPIPFPIPEPIPGPDPAPFARAAMVPVQRQLRTPPTPTSDAAQALAALPQATALRYSAQVASRQQFQQSLLDHAELIRPLLCLYYPRFVTMQRVATAKTDDRGHFQTLFFNGCNNPDQPDLYFKAKQKLFGWLDVYIYAPTPIACHTWWDYHCGTEVNLYTSSPWAHTCAPCPPVIGPPGKNRWVAFLAVGVHGLNNIHGTAQDLVGSVTADNLGLTQDGRPWGGMLLPRLEFSNALEAAGVVYYRMSWRQGS
;
A
#
# COMPACT_ATOMS: atom_id res chain seq x y z
N MET A 1 -35.85 0.66 33.42
CA MET A 1 -34.66 -0.11 32.96
C MET A 1 -35.14 -1.43 32.41
N ALA A 2 -35.31 -1.54 31.08
CA ALA A 2 -35.75 -2.78 30.45
C ALA A 2 -34.52 -3.68 30.24
N GLY A 3 -34.48 -4.82 30.92
CA GLY A 3 -33.42 -5.81 30.76
C GLY A 3 -33.42 -6.36 29.34
N SER A 4 -32.30 -6.23 28.64
CA SER A 4 -32.08 -6.88 27.36
C SER A 4 -31.99 -8.39 27.59
N THR A 5 -33.09 -9.12 27.38
CA THR A 5 -33.09 -10.59 27.36
C THR A 5 -32.19 -11.07 26.21
N LYS A 6 -31.07 -11.70 26.55
CA LYS A 6 -30.21 -12.41 25.59
C LYS A 6 -30.76 -13.83 25.43
N ASN A 7 -31.05 -14.23 24.20
CA ASN A 7 -31.36 -15.63 23.90
C ASN A 7 -30.09 -16.33 23.40
N SER A 8 -29.80 -17.50 23.96
CA SER A 8 -28.73 -18.37 23.45
C SER A 8 -29.25 -19.15 22.24
N LEU A 9 -28.65 -18.93 21.08
CA LEU A 9 -28.95 -19.67 19.85
C LEU A 9 -27.81 -20.63 19.55
N GLN A 10 -28.13 -21.88 19.21
CA GLN A 10 -27.14 -22.86 18.77
C GLN A 10 -27.29 -23.12 17.27
N LEU A 11 -26.23 -22.86 16.50
CA LEU A 11 -26.16 -23.20 15.09
C LEU A 11 -25.34 -24.47 14.90
N SER A 12 -25.93 -25.40 14.17
CA SER A 12 -25.28 -26.59 13.66
C SER A 12 -24.93 -26.36 12.19
N VAL A 13 -23.65 -26.46 11.86
CA VAL A 13 -23.19 -26.26 10.49
C VAL A 13 -22.42 -27.49 10.04
N ARG A 14 -22.83 -28.07 8.91
CA ARG A 14 -22.17 -29.22 8.30
C ARG A 14 -21.56 -28.80 6.98
N THR A 15 -20.24 -28.87 6.88
CA THR A 15 -19.50 -28.54 5.66
C THR A 15 -19.07 -29.82 4.94
N GLN A 16 -19.47 -29.94 3.68
CA GLN A 16 -19.08 -31.04 2.80
C GLN A 16 -18.22 -30.48 1.66
N LEU A 17 -16.98 -30.97 1.57
CA LEU A 17 -16.11 -30.69 0.44
C LEU A 17 -16.30 -31.77 -0.62
N VAL A 18 -16.66 -31.36 -1.84
CA VAL A 18 -16.78 -32.27 -2.98
C VAL A 18 -15.37 -32.69 -3.43
N ASP A 19 -15.21 -33.96 -3.83
CA ASP A 19 -13.96 -34.60 -4.29
C ASP A 19 -12.79 -34.61 -3.28
N LEU A 20 -13.06 -34.41 -1.99
CA LEU A 20 -12.08 -34.70 -0.95
C LEU A 20 -12.06 -36.21 -0.69
N GLN A 21 -10.91 -36.86 -0.88
CA GLN A 21 -10.81 -38.31 -0.66
C GLN A 21 -10.78 -38.64 0.83
N PRO A 22 -11.36 -39.78 1.26
CA PRO A 22 -11.24 -40.25 2.64
C PRO A 22 -9.76 -40.41 3.04
N GLY A 23 -9.33 -39.65 4.04
CA GLY A 23 -7.94 -39.65 4.53
C GLY A 23 -7.08 -38.47 4.06
N ASP A 24 -7.56 -37.66 3.11
CA ASP A 24 -6.91 -36.40 2.76
C ASP A 24 -7.02 -35.38 3.91
N LYS A 25 -5.99 -34.56 4.09
CA LYS A 25 -6.02 -33.50 5.11
C LYS A 25 -7.09 -32.46 4.73
N PHE A 26 -8.11 -32.33 5.57
CA PHE A 26 -9.13 -31.28 5.43
C PHE A 26 -8.47 -29.90 5.37
N PRO A 27 -8.74 -29.06 4.34
CA PRO A 27 -8.15 -27.75 4.24
C PRO A 27 -8.60 -26.87 5.42
N PRO A 28 -7.77 -25.92 5.87
CA PRO A 28 -8.13 -25.05 6.98
C PRO A 28 -9.32 -24.17 6.59
N LEU A 29 -10.50 -24.55 7.08
CA LEU A 29 -11.80 -23.93 6.83
C LEU A 29 -12.43 -23.54 8.15
N ASN A 30 -13.12 -22.41 8.16
CA ASN A 30 -13.92 -21.95 9.29
C ASN A 30 -15.35 -21.66 8.83
N VAL A 31 -16.28 -21.75 9.78
CA VAL A 31 -17.61 -21.18 9.66
C VAL A 31 -17.65 -19.89 10.46
N TYR A 32 -18.20 -18.86 9.85
CA TYR A 32 -18.34 -17.52 10.41
C TYR A 32 -19.82 -17.15 10.45
N VAL A 33 -20.23 -16.43 11.48
CA VAL A 33 -21.57 -15.89 11.62
C VAL A 33 -21.48 -14.38 11.69
N PHE A 34 -22.14 -13.70 10.77
CA PHE A 34 -22.25 -12.25 10.71
C PHE A 34 -23.68 -11.79 10.97
N SER A 35 -23.82 -10.58 11.49
CA SER A 35 -25.09 -9.87 11.52
C SER A 35 -25.53 -9.49 10.08
N SER A 36 -26.78 -9.02 9.92
CA SER A 36 -27.25 -8.49 8.63
C SER A 36 -26.38 -7.34 8.10
N GLU A 37 -25.77 -6.57 9.01
CA GLU A 37 -24.90 -5.44 8.73
C GLU A 37 -23.45 -5.86 8.45
N GLY A 38 -23.13 -7.16 8.54
CA GLY A 38 -21.79 -7.68 8.26
C GLY A 38 -20.81 -7.60 9.45
N THR A 39 -21.31 -7.42 10.68
CA THR A 39 -20.47 -7.49 11.88
C THR A 39 -20.27 -8.95 12.29
N LEU A 40 -19.03 -9.37 12.51
CA LEU A 40 -18.72 -10.73 12.97
C LEU A 40 -19.27 -10.96 14.38
N LEU A 41 -20.07 -12.01 14.56
CA LEU A 41 -20.68 -12.40 15.83
C LEU A 41 -19.98 -13.60 16.45
N ALA A 42 -19.61 -14.59 15.64
CA ALA A 42 -18.86 -15.77 16.07
C ALA A 42 -18.16 -16.45 14.89
N SER A 43 -17.14 -17.25 15.19
CA SER A 43 -16.45 -18.11 14.25
C SER A 43 -16.03 -19.42 14.93
N ALA A 44 -15.93 -20.50 14.14
CA ALA A 44 -15.43 -21.78 14.61
C ALA A 44 -14.72 -22.52 13.46
N PRO A 45 -13.64 -23.28 13.76
CA PRO A 45 -13.03 -24.16 12.77
C PRO A 45 -14.03 -25.25 12.38
N ALA A 46 -14.16 -25.49 11.08
CA ALA A 46 -14.99 -26.56 10.56
C ALA A 46 -14.13 -27.68 9.97
N GLY A 47 -14.63 -28.90 10.10
CA GLY A 47 -13.94 -30.12 9.67
C GLY A 47 -14.94 -31.12 9.08
N GLU A 48 -14.58 -32.40 9.12
CA GLU A 48 -15.45 -33.48 8.63
C GLU A 48 -16.73 -33.66 9.45
N LYS A 49 -16.71 -33.20 10.71
CA LYS A 49 -17.83 -33.30 11.64
C LYS A 49 -18.63 -32.00 11.69
N GLU A 50 -19.85 -32.12 12.19
CA GLU A 50 -20.71 -30.99 12.50
C GLU A 50 -20.01 -29.98 13.41
N THR A 51 -20.10 -28.70 13.04
CA THR A 51 -19.54 -27.58 13.78
C THR A 51 -20.66 -26.88 14.53
N LEU A 52 -20.50 -26.74 15.85
CA LEU A 52 -21.47 -26.10 16.72
C LEU A 52 -21.01 -24.68 17.08
N LEU A 53 -21.87 -23.71 16.81
CA LEU A 53 -21.65 -22.29 17.12
C LEU A 53 -22.72 -21.84 18.12
N ASN A 54 -22.29 -21.41 19.30
CA ASN A 54 -23.17 -20.83 20.30
C ASN A 54 -23.11 -19.31 20.17
N LEU A 55 -24.27 -18.69 19.97
CA LEU A 55 -24.41 -17.24 19.78
C LEU A 55 -25.16 -16.63 20.95
N GLU A 56 -24.58 -15.58 21.53
CA GLU A 56 -25.31 -14.63 22.37
C GLU A 56 -25.80 -13.47 21.49
N ALA A 57 -26.91 -13.68 20.79
CA ALA A 57 -27.50 -12.64 19.97
C ALA A 57 -28.55 -11.83 20.75
N PRO A 58 -28.62 -10.50 20.61
CA PRO A 58 -29.77 -9.72 21.05
C PRO A 58 -31.07 -10.28 20.46
N ALA A 59 -32.16 -10.26 21.22
CA ALA A 59 -33.48 -10.75 20.76
C ALA A 59 -33.99 -10.09 19.46
N SER A 60 -33.38 -8.99 19.02
CA SER A 60 -33.68 -8.26 17.79
C SER A 60 -32.95 -8.78 16.53
N VAL A 61 -31.99 -9.71 16.64
CA VAL A 61 -31.26 -10.24 15.48
C VAL A 61 -32.14 -11.28 14.77
N ALA A 62 -33.00 -10.80 13.86
CA ALA A 62 -33.92 -11.64 13.11
C ALA A 62 -33.25 -12.33 11.90
N ARG A 63 -32.07 -11.85 11.46
CA ARG A 63 -31.38 -12.33 10.26
C ARG A 63 -29.88 -12.41 10.50
N LEU A 64 -29.32 -13.58 10.21
CA LEU A 64 -27.91 -13.90 10.29
C LEU A 64 -27.39 -14.25 8.90
N ARG A 65 -26.11 -13.99 8.69
CA ARG A 65 -25.37 -14.42 7.49
C ARG A 65 -24.34 -15.45 7.95
N VAL A 66 -24.54 -16.70 7.58
CA VAL A 66 -23.61 -17.79 7.92
C VAL A 66 -22.74 -18.04 6.70
N VAL A 67 -21.43 -18.06 6.91
CA VAL A 67 -20.43 -18.10 5.84
C VAL A 67 -19.45 -19.23 6.11
N ALA A 68 -19.26 -20.13 5.15
CA ALA A 68 -18.24 -21.18 5.20
C ALA A 68 -17.11 -20.82 4.22
N GLY A 69 -15.88 -20.67 4.73
CA GLY A 69 -14.77 -20.15 3.93
C GLY A 69 -13.40 -20.48 4.50
N PRO A 70 -12.31 -20.00 3.86
CA PRO A 70 -10.96 -20.28 4.32
C PRO A 70 -10.74 -19.72 5.72
N ARG A 71 -9.88 -20.38 6.49
CA ARG A 71 -9.48 -19.89 7.81
C ARG A 71 -8.68 -18.58 7.68
N VAL A 72 -9.14 -17.55 8.37
CA VAL A 72 -8.43 -16.28 8.58
C VAL A 72 -8.31 -16.02 10.10
N ASP A 73 -7.50 -15.03 10.49
CA ASP A 73 -7.49 -14.56 11.88
C ASP A 73 -8.85 -13.93 12.20
N ASP A 74 -9.49 -14.33 13.29
CA ASP A 74 -10.82 -13.86 13.69
C ASP A 74 -10.87 -12.33 13.87
N ARG A 75 -9.75 -11.70 14.25
CA ARG A 75 -9.64 -10.24 14.35
C ARG A 75 -9.62 -9.52 13.00
N GLN A 76 -9.41 -10.27 11.93
CA GLN A 76 -9.28 -9.80 10.54
C GLN A 76 -10.38 -10.37 9.63
N ALA A 77 -11.32 -11.15 10.18
CA ALA A 77 -12.40 -11.77 9.43
C ALA A 77 -13.45 -10.72 9.01
N GLU A 78 -13.18 -10.03 7.91
CA GLU A 78 -14.12 -9.14 7.24
C GLU A 78 -14.96 -9.92 6.21
N LEU A 79 -16.28 -9.74 6.25
CA LEU A 79 -17.21 -10.47 5.37
C LEU A 79 -16.88 -10.31 3.87
N GLY A 80 -16.50 -9.09 3.45
CA GLY A 80 -16.13 -8.82 2.06
C GLY A 80 -14.92 -9.63 1.60
N ASP A 81 -13.89 -9.76 2.45
CA ASP A 81 -12.68 -10.56 2.13
C ASP A 81 -13.01 -12.05 2.02
N LEU A 82 -13.85 -12.58 2.90
CA LEU A 82 -14.29 -13.98 2.84
C LEU A 82 -15.05 -14.28 1.54
N LEU A 83 -16.05 -13.45 1.20
CA LEU A 83 -16.85 -13.63 -0.03
C LEU A 83 -15.98 -13.53 -1.28
N ARG A 84 -15.02 -12.61 -1.29
CA ARG A 84 -14.06 -12.46 -2.39
C ARG A 84 -13.19 -13.70 -2.57
N ARG A 85 -12.79 -14.36 -1.49
CA ARG A 85 -12.09 -15.65 -1.52
C ARG A 85 -13.04 -16.80 -1.89
N GLY A 86 -14.27 -16.56 -2.33
CA GLY A 86 -15.21 -17.62 -2.72
C GLY A 86 -15.87 -18.34 -1.55
N ALA A 87 -15.84 -17.76 -0.34
CA ALA A 87 -16.60 -18.32 0.78
C ALA A 87 -18.09 -18.40 0.42
N GLN A 88 -18.71 -19.50 0.82
CA GLN A 88 -20.12 -19.77 0.54
C GLN A 88 -20.98 -19.16 1.63
N GLU A 89 -22.06 -18.48 1.26
CA GLU A 89 -22.94 -17.77 2.18
C GLU A 89 -24.36 -18.34 2.16
N GLN A 90 -24.97 -18.42 3.35
CA GLN A 90 -26.39 -18.68 3.52
C GLN A 90 -27.01 -17.65 4.47
N PHE A 91 -28.18 -17.13 4.10
CA PHE A 91 -28.96 -16.24 4.95
C PHE A 91 -29.88 -17.07 5.83
N LEU A 92 -29.75 -16.91 7.14
CA LEU A 92 -30.58 -17.59 8.13
C LEU A 92 -31.51 -16.58 8.80
N ARG A 93 -32.82 -16.86 8.79
CA ARG A 93 -33.78 -16.16 9.63
C ARG A 93 -33.95 -16.93 10.94
N VAL A 94 -33.79 -16.25 12.07
CA VAL A 94 -33.92 -16.85 13.41
C VAL A 94 -35.35 -16.65 13.90
N ASP A 95 -36.06 -17.75 14.10
CA ASP A 95 -37.42 -17.71 14.65
C ASP A 95 -37.40 -17.91 16.17
N PRO A 96 -38.22 -17.18 16.96
CA PRO A 96 -38.14 -17.17 18.42
C PRO A 96 -38.36 -18.52 19.13
N GLY A 97 -38.85 -19.54 18.43
CA GLY A 97 -39.12 -20.89 18.97
C GLY A 97 -38.11 -21.97 18.56
N SER A 98 -37.21 -21.68 17.63
CA SER A 98 -36.24 -22.66 17.11
C SER A 98 -34.86 -22.41 17.71
N LEU A 99 -34.47 -23.25 18.67
CA LEU A 99 -33.18 -23.11 19.37
C LEU A 99 -32.00 -23.74 18.62
N ARG A 100 -32.28 -24.57 17.60
CA ARG A 100 -31.28 -25.24 16.78
C ARG A 100 -31.63 -25.10 15.30
N HIS A 101 -30.65 -24.68 14.50
CA HIS A 101 -30.75 -24.67 13.04
C HIS A 101 -29.60 -25.48 12.44
N GLU A 102 -29.91 -26.34 11.49
CA GLU A 102 -28.93 -27.13 10.74
C GLU A 102 -28.72 -26.52 9.36
N LEU A 103 -27.46 -26.21 9.04
CA LEU A 103 -27.06 -25.56 7.79
C LEU A 103 -26.03 -26.42 7.04
N PRO A 104 -26.42 -27.08 5.94
CA PRO A 104 -25.48 -27.81 5.10
C PRO A 104 -24.79 -26.88 4.10
N PHE A 105 -23.46 -26.86 4.07
CA PHE A 105 -22.65 -26.23 3.02
C PHE A 105 -22.01 -27.28 2.14
N VAL A 106 -22.27 -27.21 0.83
CA VAL A 106 -21.58 -28.02 -0.17
C VAL A 106 -20.60 -27.11 -0.91
N ILE A 107 -19.31 -27.45 -0.87
CA ILE A 107 -18.24 -26.61 -1.43
C ILE A 107 -17.52 -27.41 -2.52
N TYR A 108 -17.58 -26.87 -3.73
CA TYR A 108 -17.03 -27.51 -4.93
C TYR A 108 -15.50 -27.38 -5.04
N PRO A 109 -14.83 -28.25 -5.83
CA PRO A 109 -13.38 -28.34 -5.88
C PRO A 109 -12.68 -27.09 -6.42
N ASP A 110 -13.30 -26.39 -7.36
CA ASP A 110 -12.83 -25.10 -7.88
C ASP A 110 -12.67 -24.05 -6.77
N ILE A 111 -13.63 -24.00 -5.84
CA ILE A 111 -13.63 -23.05 -4.72
C ILE A 111 -12.58 -23.44 -3.68
N TRP A 112 -12.63 -24.65 -3.13
CA TRP A 112 -11.75 -24.98 -2.01
C TRP A 112 -10.28 -25.18 -2.43
N ARG A 113 -10.02 -25.60 -3.68
CA ARG A 113 -8.64 -25.64 -4.21
C ARG A 113 -8.08 -24.26 -4.47
N CYS A 114 -8.93 -23.29 -4.82
CA CYS A 114 -8.50 -21.90 -4.94
C CYS A 114 -7.93 -21.37 -3.61
N TRP A 115 -8.54 -21.68 -2.47
CA TRP A 115 -8.03 -21.24 -1.16
C TRP A 115 -6.60 -21.71 -0.89
N LEU A 116 -6.20 -22.85 -1.47
CA LEU A 116 -4.86 -23.40 -1.33
C LEU A 116 -3.86 -22.79 -2.33
N ARG A 117 -4.34 -22.26 -3.47
CA ARG A 117 -3.50 -21.81 -4.60
C ARG A 117 -3.41 -20.30 -4.77
N SER A 118 -4.34 -19.54 -4.18
CA SER A 118 -4.48 -18.09 -4.35
C SER A 118 -3.54 -17.25 -3.49
N ALA A 119 -2.61 -17.88 -2.76
CA ALA A 119 -1.67 -17.20 -1.88
C ALA A 119 -0.71 -16.29 -2.67
N CYS A 120 -0.78 -14.99 -2.43
CA CYS A 120 0.12 -13.99 -3.01
C CYS A 120 0.99 -13.36 -1.92
N ILE A 121 2.31 -13.58 -2.04
CA ILE A 121 3.29 -12.97 -1.14
C ILE A 121 3.56 -11.55 -1.61
N VAL A 122 3.55 -10.60 -0.69
CA VAL A 122 3.92 -9.20 -0.94
C VAL A 122 5.14 -8.86 -0.12
N ARG A 123 6.17 -8.32 -0.77
CA ARG A 123 7.44 -7.92 -0.17
C ARG A 123 7.82 -6.53 -0.63
N GLY A 124 8.46 -5.77 0.23
CA GLY A 124 8.96 -4.47 -0.18
C GLY A 124 9.73 -3.74 0.90
N ASN A 125 10.15 -2.53 0.56
CA ASN A 125 10.89 -1.65 1.42
C ASN A 125 10.22 -0.27 1.48
N LEU A 126 10.21 0.34 2.66
CA LEU A 126 9.75 1.71 2.87
C LEU A 126 10.94 2.60 3.24
N TYR A 127 11.20 3.59 2.40
CA TYR A 127 12.33 4.50 2.54
C TYR A 127 11.89 5.96 2.60
N LYS A 128 12.72 6.79 3.24
CA LYS A 128 12.70 8.24 3.13
C LYS A 128 13.98 8.70 2.45
N ARG A 129 13.84 9.46 1.37
CA ARG A 129 14.98 10.05 0.67
C ARG A 129 15.40 11.33 1.39
N VAL A 130 16.67 11.41 1.77
CA VAL A 130 17.26 12.59 2.42
C VAL A 130 18.46 13.02 1.59
N LEU A 131 18.61 14.33 1.39
CA LEU A 131 19.75 14.91 0.70
C LEU A 131 20.88 15.16 1.70
N ILE A 132 22.01 14.47 1.54
CA ILE A 132 23.21 14.60 2.38
C ILE A 132 24.40 14.90 1.48
N GLY A 133 25.06 16.04 1.69
CA GLY A 133 26.23 16.42 0.88
C GLY A 133 25.95 16.53 -0.63
N GLY A 134 24.71 16.80 -1.02
CA GLY A 134 24.28 16.84 -2.44
C GLY A 134 23.92 15.48 -3.04
N ILE A 135 23.96 14.39 -2.27
CA ILE A 135 23.61 13.04 -2.69
C ILE A 135 22.32 12.60 -1.99
N TYR A 136 21.40 11.98 -2.73
CA TYR A 136 20.20 11.38 -2.14
C TYR A 136 20.54 10.03 -1.51
N GLU A 137 20.32 9.91 -0.21
CA GLU A 137 20.43 8.66 0.52
C GLU A 137 19.05 8.15 0.95
N ASN A 138 18.88 6.83 0.94
CA ASN A 138 17.66 6.15 1.34
C ASN A 138 17.76 5.72 2.80
N TYR A 139 17.00 6.38 3.67
CA TYR A 139 16.88 5.99 5.07
C TYR A 139 15.70 5.05 5.25
N PRO A 140 15.86 3.91 5.94
CA PRO A 140 14.76 3.00 6.21
C PRO A 140 13.73 3.64 7.14
N VAL A 141 12.46 3.36 6.90
CA VAL A 141 11.37 3.77 7.80
C VAL A 141 10.89 2.54 8.55
N CYS A 142 11.13 2.51 9.86
CA CYS A 142 10.87 1.36 10.71
C CYS A 142 9.60 1.51 11.55
N ASP A 143 9.08 0.40 12.07
CA ASP A 143 7.81 0.34 12.84
C ASP A 143 6.59 1.01 12.16
N ALA A 144 6.64 1.20 10.85
CA ALA A 144 5.49 1.60 10.07
C ALA A 144 4.56 0.41 9.85
N THR A 145 3.26 0.65 9.97
CA THR A 145 2.22 -0.29 9.51
C THR A 145 1.93 0.01 8.05
N VAL A 146 2.32 -0.91 7.16
CA VAL A 146 1.99 -0.88 5.74
C VAL A 146 0.64 -1.57 5.55
N GLU A 147 -0.31 -0.85 4.98
CA GLU A 147 -1.62 -1.35 4.56
C GLU A 147 -1.55 -1.64 3.06
N VAL A 148 -1.81 -2.90 2.68
CA VAL A 148 -1.84 -3.35 1.29
C VAL A 148 -3.29 -3.37 0.84
N TYR A 149 -3.56 -2.70 -0.27
CA TYR A 149 -4.85 -2.62 -0.92
C TYR A 149 -4.81 -3.32 -2.28
N GLU A 150 -5.83 -4.08 -2.60
CA GLU A 150 -6.09 -4.54 -3.96
C GLU A 150 -7.05 -3.56 -4.62
N VAL A 151 -6.64 -3.04 -5.77
CA VAL A 151 -7.41 -2.15 -6.63
C VAL A 151 -8.29 -3.02 -7.52
N ASP A 152 -9.53 -2.59 -7.76
CA ASP A 152 -10.44 -3.33 -8.63
C ASP A 152 -9.81 -3.47 -10.03
N PRO A 153 -9.85 -4.65 -10.67
CA PRO A 153 -9.31 -4.84 -12.00
C PRO A 153 -10.14 -4.09 -13.05
N LEU A 154 -9.54 -3.82 -14.21
CA LEU A 154 -10.18 -3.03 -15.27
C LEU A 154 -11.52 -3.60 -15.76
N TRP A 155 -11.67 -4.92 -15.78
CA TRP A 155 -12.92 -5.59 -16.17
C TRP A 155 -14.07 -5.35 -15.19
N ILE A 156 -13.77 -4.89 -13.96
CA ILE A 156 -14.75 -4.40 -13.00
C ILE A 156 -14.91 -2.88 -13.10
N ILE A 157 -13.82 -2.13 -13.30
CA ILE A 157 -13.85 -0.66 -13.37
C ILE A 157 -14.59 -0.18 -14.63
N LEU A 158 -14.20 -0.65 -15.81
CA LEU A 158 -14.67 -0.13 -17.10
C LEU A 158 -16.20 -0.22 -17.27
N PRO A 159 -16.87 -1.34 -16.91
CA PRO A 159 -18.33 -1.41 -16.99
C PRO A 159 -19.06 -0.48 -16.01
N LYS A 160 -18.42 -0.08 -14.91
CA LYS A 160 -18.98 0.85 -13.92
C LYS A 160 -18.77 2.33 -14.30
N LEU A 161 -17.95 2.62 -15.31
CA LEU A 161 -17.74 3.99 -15.75
C LEU A 161 -19.02 4.55 -16.38
N PRO A 162 -19.40 5.80 -16.07
CA PRO A 162 -20.48 6.47 -16.78
C PRO A 162 -20.22 6.54 -18.28
N ASP A 163 -21.28 6.42 -19.09
CA ASP A 163 -21.20 6.47 -20.57
C ASP A 163 -20.41 7.68 -21.08
N LEU A 164 -20.60 8.85 -20.45
CA LEU A 164 -19.88 10.08 -20.78
C LEU A 164 -18.35 9.93 -20.65
N ILE A 165 -17.87 9.14 -19.69
CA ILE A 165 -16.44 8.91 -19.49
C ILE A 165 -15.89 8.00 -20.59
N ILE A 166 -16.64 6.97 -20.97
CA ILE A 166 -16.29 6.08 -22.09
C ILE A 166 -16.23 6.87 -23.40
N ASP A 167 -17.21 7.74 -23.65
CA ASP A 167 -17.24 8.58 -24.84
C ASP A 167 -16.09 9.61 -24.84
N ARG A 168 -15.68 10.14 -23.68
CA ARG A 168 -14.49 10.99 -23.61
C ARG A 168 -13.17 10.23 -23.76
N LEU A 169 -13.08 8.98 -23.28
CA LEU A 169 -11.91 8.12 -23.54
C LEU A 169 -11.75 7.88 -25.05
N ARG A 170 -12.85 7.69 -25.76
CA ARG A 170 -12.88 7.63 -27.23
C ARG A 170 -12.27 8.89 -27.83
N ASP A 171 -12.69 10.07 -27.40
CA ASP A 171 -12.13 11.33 -27.89
C ASP A 171 -10.63 11.46 -27.62
N ILE A 172 -10.17 11.08 -26.41
CA ILE A 172 -8.74 11.10 -26.04
C ILE A 172 -7.92 10.15 -26.91
N ILE A 173 -8.44 8.95 -27.21
CA ILE A 173 -7.76 7.97 -28.08
C ILE A 173 -7.67 8.48 -29.53
N LEU A 174 -8.72 9.13 -30.03
CA LEU A 174 -8.76 9.66 -31.39
C LEU A 174 -7.91 10.92 -31.54
N ARG A 175 -7.97 11.79 -30.53
CA ARG A 175 -7.31 13.10 -30.46
C ARG A 175 -6.64 13.21 -29.10
N PRO A 176 -5.42 12.66 -28.94
CA PRO A 176 -4.68 12.75 -27.70
C PRO A 176 -4.53 14.22 -27.32
N ILE A 177 -5.23 14.64 -26.27
CA ILE A 177 -5.03 15.96 -25.68
C ILE A 177 -3.72 15.84 -24.90
N PRO A 178 -2.69 16.65 -25.17
CA PRO A 178 -1.56 16.73 -24.26
C PRO A 178 -2.09 17.39 -22.99
N PHE A 179 -2.25 16.62 -21.91
CA PHE A 179 -2.31 17.24 -20.60
C PHE A 179 -0.97 17.97 -20.40
N PRO A 180 -0.91 19.18 -19.82
CA PRO A 180 0.34 19.72 -19.33
C PRO A 180 0.81 18.76 -18.24
N ILE A 181 1.58 17.76 -18.64
CA ILE A 181 2.45 17.03 -17.74
C ILE A 181 3.27 18.14 -17.11
N PRO A 182 3.18 18.37 -15.78
CA PRO A 182 4.14 19.24 -15.16
C PRO A 182 5.49 18.68 -15.59
N GLU A 183 6.24 19.45 -16.37
CA GLU A 183 7.68 19.20 -16.47
C GLU A 183 8.10 18.94 -15.03
N PRO A 184 8.85 17.85 -14.74
CA PRO A 184 9.34 17.62 -13.39
C PRO A 184 9.86 18.97 -12.93
N ILE A 185 9.18 19.59 -11.96
CA ILE A 185 9.46 20.98 -11.55
C ILE A 185 10.97 21.00 -11.46
N PRO A 186 11.66 21.85 -12.24
CA PRO A 186 13.09 21.92 -12.17
C PRO A 186 13.41 22.03 -10.68
N GLY A 187 13.99 20.97 -10.11
CA GLY A 187 14.78 21.16 -8.92
C GLY A 187 15.70 22.34 -9.26
N PRO A 188 15.91 23.28 -8.32
CA PRO A 188 16.54 24.56 -8.59
C PRO A 188 17.62 24.40 -9.65
N ASP A 189 17.41 25.08 -10.78
CA ASP A 189 18.16 24.90 -12.03
C ASP A 189 19.64 24.65 -11.70
N PRO A 190 20.23 23.48 -12.03
CA PRO A 190 21.64 23.32 -11.83
C PRO A 190 22.30 24.35 -12.75
N ALA A 191 23.04 25.27 -12.13
CA ALA A 191 23.66 26.39 -12.80
C ALA A 191 24.37 25.95 -14.10
N PRO A 192 24.47 26.82 -15.13
CA PRO A 192 24.72 26.46 -16.54
C PRO A 192 25.96 25.59 -16.80
N PHE A 193 26.85 25.48 -15.82
CA PHE A 193 28.11 24.73 -15.85
C PHE A 193 27.95 23.23 -15.56
N ALA A 194 26.80 22.77 -15.05
CA ALA A 194 26.58 21.36 -14.68
C ALA A 194 26.16 20.44 -15.86
N ARG A 195 25.71 21.00 -16.98
CA ARG A 195 25.22 20.22 -18.14
C ARG A 195 26.29 19.35 -18.79
N ALA A 196 27.57 19.70 -18.68
CA ALA A 196 28.67 18.95 -19.31
C ALA A 196 29.08 17.69 -18.52
N ALA A 197 28.75 17.59 -17.23
CA ALA A 197 29.18 16.48 -16.37
C ALA A 197 28.08 15.43 -16.08
N MET A 198 26.81 15.73 -16.39
CA MET A 198 25.66 14.89 -15.98
C MET A 198 25.17 13.89 -17.05
N VAL A 199 25.67 13.95 -18.28
CA VAL A 199 25.21 13.05 -19.36
C VAL A 199 25.51 11.56 -19.11
N PRO A 200 26.61 11.13 -18.46
CA PRO A 200 26.85 9.69 -18.26
C PRO A 200 26.19 9.09 -17.01
N VAL A 201 25.88 9.89 -15.97
CA VAL A 201 25.48 9.38 -14.65
C VAL A 201 23.96 9.20 -14.51
N GLN A 202 23.17 9.81 -15.40
CA GLN A 202 21.71 9.77 -15.34
C GLN A 202 21.09 8.44 -15.84
N ARG A 203 21.92 7.50 -16.32
CA ARG A 203 21.46 6.22 -16.88
C ARG A 203 21.33 5.08 -15.88
N GLN A 204 21.77 5.25 -14.62
CA GLN A 204 21.85 4.15 -13.64
C GLN A 204 21.01 4.32 -12.36
N LEU A 205 20.35 5.45 -12.15
CA LEU A 205 19.36 5.58 -11.09
C LEU A 205 17.98 5.30 -11.68
N ARG A 206 17.50 4.05 -11.52
CA ARG A 206 16.08 3.71 -11.68
C ARG A 206 15.28 4.60 -10.72
N THR A 207 14.85 5.77 -11.20
CA THR A 207 13.69 6.47 -10.65
C THR A 207 12.54 5.46 -10.65
N PRO A 208 11.71 5.40 -9.60
CA PRO A 208 10.41 4.77 -9.76
C PRO A 208 9.73 5.43 -10.97
N PRO A 209 8.99 4.68 -11.80
CA PRO A 209 8.19 5.30 -12.86
C PRO A 209 7.37 6.40 -12.21
N THR A 210 7.65 7.65 -12.58
CA THR A 210 6.73 8.72 -12.25
C THR A 210 5.46 8.42 -13.04
N PRO A 211 4.27 8.40 -12.43
CA PRO A 211 3.03 8.12 -13.16
C PRO A 211 2.84 8.98 -14.42
N THR A 212 3.47 10.14 -14.46
CA THR A 212 3.53 11.05 -15.61
C THR A 212 4.37 10.54 -16.78
N SER A 213 5.47 9.79 -16.57
CA SER A 213 6.28 9.23 -17.66
C SER A 213 5.55 8.11 -18.38
N ASP A 214 4.86 7.27 -17.63
CA ASP A 214 4.14 6.12 -18.18
C ASP A 214 2.89 6.58 -18.93
N ALA A 215 2.20 7.60 -18.42
CA ALA A 215 1.10 8.26 -19.13
C ALA A 215 1.57 8.95 -20.42
N ALA A 216 2.73 9.61 -20.41
CA ALA A 216 3.33 10.20 -21.61
C ALA A 216 3.68 9.14 -22.66
N GLN A 217 4.26 8.02 -22.24
CA GLN A 217 4.57 6.89 -23.13
C GLN A 217 3.30 6.27 -23.70
N ALA A 218 2.27 6.07 -22.88
CA ALA A 218 0.98 5.56 -23.34
C ALA A 218 0.35 6.49 -24.37
N LEU A 219 0.29 7.80 -24.08
CA LEU A 219 -0.20 8.83 -25.03
C LEU A 219 0.58 8.82 -26.35
N ALA A 220 1.91 8.65 -26.29
CA ALA A 220 2.76 8.55 -27.48
C ALA A 220 2.58 7.24 -28.25
N ALA A 221 2.16 6.16 -27.58
CA ALA A 221 1.88 4.86 -28.19
C ALA A 221 0.47 4.77 -28.80
N LEU A 222 -0.49 5.58 -28.33
CA LEU A 222 -1.87 5.59 -28.85
C LEU A 222 -1.96 5.65 -30.38
N PRO A 223 -1.18 6.49 -31.10
CA PRO A 223 -1.22 6.52 -32.56
C PRO A 223 -0.90 5.19 -33.24
N GLN A 224 -0.09 4.35 -32.59
CA GLN A 224 0.34 3.04 -33.07
C GLN A 224 -0.65 1.92 -32.72
N ALA A 225 -1.56 2.15 -31.76
CA ALA A 225 -2.61 1.23 -31.36
C ALA A 225 -3.77 1.20 -32.37
N THR A 226 -3.52 0.73 -33.59
CA THR A 226 -4.46 0.79 -34.73
C THR A 226 -5.81 0.14 -34.43
N ALA A 227 -5.83 -1.02 -33.76
CA ALA A 227 -7.05 -1.71 -33.38
C ALA A 227 -7.92 -0.88 -32.41
N LEU A 228 -7.31 -0.33 -31.35
CA LEU A 228 -7.97 0.52 -30.38
C LEU A 228 -8.48 1.83 -31.00
N ARG A 229 -7.71 2.43 -31.92
CA ARG A 229 -8.16 3.63 -32.63
C ARG A 229 -9.30 3.33 -33.59
N TYR A 230 -9.23 2.21 -34.32
CA TYR A 230 -10.31 1.80 -35.20
C TYR A 230 -11.60 1.56 -34.42
N SER A 231 -11.54 0.84 -33.30
CA SER A 231 -12.70 0.62 -32.44
C SER A 231 -13.27 1.93 -31.88
N ALA A 232 -12.41 2.87 -31.50
CA ALA A 232 -12.83 4.22 -31.09
C ALA A 232 -13.60 4.97 -32.19
N GLN A 233 -13.27 4.79 -33.47
CA GLN A 233 -13.93 5.48 -34.58
C GLN A 233 -15.30 4.89 -34.92
N VAL A 234 -15.37 3.56 -35.06
CA VAL A 234 -16.51 2.91 -35.73
C VAL A 234 -17.31 1.95 -34.87
N ALA A 235 -16.75 1.50 -33.73
CA ALA A 235 -17.40 0.45 -32.95
C ALA A 235 -18.53 0.98 -32.05
N SER A 236 -19.47 0.08 -31.74
CA SER A 236 -20.49 0.36 -30.72
C SER A 236 -19.84 0.56 -29.35
N ARG A 237 -20.56 1.17 -28.39
CA ARG A 237 -19.99 1.44 -27.06
C ARG A 237 -19.49 0.16 -26.37
N GLN A 238 -20.28 -0.92 -26.44
CA GLN A 238 -19.92 -2.21 -25.85
C GLN A 238 -18.68 -2.82 -26.51
N GLN A 239 -18.58 -2.77 -27.84
CA GLN A 239 -17.39 -3.24 -28.57
C GLN A 239 -16.16 -2.39 -28.25
N PHE A 240 -16.35 -1.08 -28.10
CA PHE A 240 -15.27 -0.18 -27.70
C PHE A 240 -14.80 -0.46 -26.27
N GLN A 241 -15.70 -0.69 -25.32
CA GLN A 241 -15.35 -1.10 -23.96
C GLN A 241 -14.55 -2.42 -23.94
N GLN A 242 -14.93 -3.40 -24.76
CA GLN A 242 -14.14 -4.62 -24.89
C GLN A 242 -12.74 -4.30 -25.44
N SER A 243 -12.64 -3.44 -26.45
CA SER A 243 -11.35 -3.02 -26.99
C SER A 243 -10.47 -2.28 -25.96
N LEU A 244 -11.07 -1.56 -25.01
CA LEU A 244 -10.34 -0.94 -23.90
C LEU A 244 -9.76 -1.99 -22.95
N LEU A 245 -10.48 -3.08 -22.69
CA LEU A 245 -10.00 -4.21 -21.88
C LEU A 245 -8.83 -4.92 -22.55
N ASP A 246 -8.92 -5.12 -23.86
CA ASP A 246 -7.89 -5.81 -24.64
C ASP A 246 -6.57 -5.01 -24.77
N HIS A 247 -6.58 -3.72 -24.39
CA HIS A 247 -5.41 -2.82 -24.42
C HIS A 247 -5.19 -2.14 -23.05
N ALA A 248 -5.37 -2.91 -21.97
CA ALA A 248 -5.29 -2.48 -20.57
C ALA A 248 -4.06 -1.62 -20.23
N GLU A 249 -2.91 -1.95 -20.80
CA GLU A 249 -1.62 -1.28 -20.63
C GLU A 249 -1.63 0.17 -21.11
N LEU A 250 -2.44 0.51 -22.12
CA LEU A 250 -2.62 1.87 -22.59
C LEU A 250 -3.69 2.61 -21.78
N ILE A 251 -4.65 1.87 -21.20
CA ILE A 251 -5.79 2.46 -20.50
C ILE A 251 -5.44 2.83 -19.05
N ARG A 252 -4.64 2.03 -18.33
CA ARG A 252 -4.26 2.31 -16.94
C ARG A 252 -3.60 3.69 -16.77
N PRO A 253 -2.62 4.09 -17.61
CA PRO A 253 -2.01 5.42 -17.50
C PRO A 253 -3.00 6.55 -17.85
N LEU A 254 -3.94 6.31 -18.78
CA LEU A 254 -5.00 7.28 -19.09
C LEU A 254 -6.00 7.45 -17.95
N LEU A 255 -6.38 6.35 -17.26
CA LEU A 255 -7.21 6.42 -16.06
C LEU A 255 -6.51 7.18 -14.94
N CYS A 256 -5.21 6.95 -14.75
CA CYS A 256 -4.39 7.76 -13.85
C CYS A 256 -4.46 9.27 -14.18
N LEU A 257 -4.27 9.64 -15.44
CA LEU A 257 -4.16 11.04 -15.84
C LEU A 257 -5.51 11.79 -15.87
N TYR A 258 -6.53 11.17 -16.46
CA TYR A 258 -7.81 11.84 -16.76
C TYR A 258 -8.94 11.49 -15.80
N TYR A 259 -8.95 10.26 -15.29
CA TYR A 259 -10.09 9.70 -14.57
C TYR A 259 -9.71 8.98 -13.26
N PRO A 260 -8.83 9.54 -12.42
CA PRO A 260 -8.25 8.79 -11.30
C PRO A 260 -9.22 8.50 -10.16
N ARG A 261 -10.43 9.08 -10.18
CA ARG A 261 -11.45 8.92 -9.14
C ARG A 261 -12.29 7.65 -9.30
N PHE A 262 -12.21 6.98 -10.44
CA PHE A 262 -13.05 5.81 -10.74
C PHE A 262 -12.38 4.48 -10.40
N VAL A 263 -11.21 4.50 -9.77
CA VAL A 263 -10.61 3.30 -9.19
C VAL A 263 -11.10 3.12 -7.76
N THR A 264 -11.61 1.93 -7.46
CA THR A 264 -11.98 1.48 -6.12
C THR A 264 -10.94 0.49 -5.62
N MET A 265 -10.83 0.37 -4.30
CA MET A 265 -9.85 -0.52 -3.68
C MET A 265 -10.38 -1.03 -2.35
N GLN A 266 -9.86 -2.18 -1.94
CA GLN A 266 -10.14 -2.81 -0.66
C GLN A 266 -8.84 -3.21 0.03
N ARG A 267 -8.79 -3.11 1.35
CA ARG A 267 -7.60 -3.51 2.11
C ARG A 267 -7.55 -5.03 2.17
N VAL A 268 -6.41 -5.63 1.84
CA VAL A 268 -6.24 -7.09 1.75
C VAL A 268 -5.26 -7.66 2.74
N ALA A 269 -4.32 -6.83 3.20
CA ALA A 269 -3.35 -7.22 4.19
C ALA A 269 -2.77 -6.01 4.92
N THR A 270 -2.12 -6.30 6.04
CA THR A 270 -1.26 -5.34 6.73
C THR A 270 0.08 -5.99 7.03
N ALA A 271 1.14 -5.19 7.10
CA ALA A 271 2.49 -5.61 7.42
C ALA A 271 3.14 -4.56 8.33
N LYS A 272 4.11 -4.98 9.14
CA LYS A 272 4.99 -4.07 9.88
C LYS A 272 6.35 -4.03 9.21
N THR A 273 6.93 -2.84 9.06
CA THR A 273 8.31 -2.69 8.62
C THR A 273 9.27 -3.03 9.75
N ASP A 274 10.33 -3.77 9.45
CA ASP A 274 11.44 -4.00 10.37
C ASP A 274 12.37 -2.79 10.49
N ASP A 275 13.47 -2.94 11.23
CA ASP A 275 14.48 -1.89 11.46
C ASP A 275 15.19 -1.45 10.16
N ARG A 276 15.12 -2.28 9.11
CA ARG A 276 15.65 -1.99 7.78
C ARG A 276 14.60 -1.43 6.82
N GLY A 277 13.39 -1.16 7.32
CA GLY A 277 12.28 -0.68 6.51
C GLY A 277 11.68 -1.75 5.60
N HIS A 278 12.10 -3.01 5.72
CA HIS A 278 11.57 -4.11 4.92
C HIS A 278 10.26 -4.60 5.53
N PHE A 279 9.28 -4.91 4.68
CA PHE A 279 8.00 -5.48 5.07
C PHE A 279 7.66 -6.68 4.20
N GLN A 280 7.01 -7.66 4.80
CA GLN A 280 6.47 -8.82 4.10
C GLN A 280 5.10 -9.16 4.66
N THR A 281 4.17 -9.51 3.78
CA THR A 281 2.87 -10.05 4.15
C THR A 281 2.36 -11.03 3.11
N LEU A 282 1.30 -11.74 3.45
CA LEU A 282 0.63 -12.69 2.59
C LEU A 282 -0.84 -12.32 2.55
N PHE A 283 -1.42 -12.28 1.36
CA PHE A 283 -2.86 -12.25 1.18
C PHE A 283 -3.28 -13.33 0.19
N PHE A 284 -4.59 -13.57 0.08
CA PHE A 284 -5.12 -14.54 -0.87
C PHE A 284 -5.94 -13.78 -1.91
N ASN A 285 -5.59 -13.99 -3.19
CA ASN A 285 -6.32 -13.43 -4.32
C ASN A 285 -7.76 -13.96 -4.35
N GLY A 286 -8.67 -13.18 -4.95
CA GLY A 286 -10.04 -13.63 -5.16
C GLY A 286 -10.12 -14.86 -6.06
N CYS A 287 -10.98 -15.82 -5.73
CA CYS A 287 -11.06 -17.09 -6.48
C CYS A 287 -11.60 -16.96 -7.90
N ASN A 288 -12.33 -15.88 -8.14
CA ASN A 288 -12.91 -15.56 -9.44
C ASN A 288 -12.15 -14.42 -10.12
N ASN A 289 -10.93 -14.09 -9.67
CA ASN A 289 -10.09 -13.11 -10.34
C ASN A 289 -9.17 -13.85 -11.34
N PRO A 290 -9.44 -13.77 -12.65
CA PRO A 290 -8.56 -14.36 -13.66
C PRO A 290 -7.28 -13.54 -13.88
N ASP A 291 -7.21 -12.35 -13.29
CA ASP A 291 -6.14 -11.38 -13.50
C ASP A 291 -5.10 -11.42 -12.37
N GLN A 292 -3.92 -10.84 -12.62
CA GLN A 292 -2.95 -10.55 -11.57
C GLN A 292 -3.48 -9.46 -10.63
N PRO A 293 -3.13 -9.49 -9.34
CA PRO A 293 -3.64 -8.50 -8.41
C PRO A 293 -3.02 -7.12 -8.69
N ASP A 294 -3.86 -6.09 -8.68
CA ASP A 294 -3.41 -4.70 -8.79
C ASP A 294 -3.22 -4.12 -7.38
N LEU A 295 -1.99 -3.77 -6.98
CA LEU A 295 -1.70 -3.41 -5.58
C LEU A 295 -1.46 -1.91 -5.36
N TYR A 296 -2.08 -1.36 -4.34
CA TYR A 296 -1.83 -0.02 -3.83
C TYR A 296 -1.41 -0.06 -2.36
N PHE A 297 -0.53 0.85 -1.94
CA PHE A 297 0.08 0.81 -0.62
C PHE A 297 -0.19 2.11 0.14
N LYS A 298 -0.53 1.98 1.42
CA LYS A 298 -0.45 3.07 2.40
C LYS A 298 0.47 2.66 3.54
N ALA A 299 1.10 3.61 4.20
CA ALA A 299 1.84 3.35 5.42
C ALA A 299 1.52 4.40 6.47
N LYS A 300 1.36 3.96 7.71
CA LYS A 300 1.14 4.82 8.88
C LYS A 300 2.13 4.50 9.99
N GLN A 301 2.46 5.51 10.78
CA GLN A 301 3.28 5.38 11.99
C GLN A 301 2.54 6.00 13.17
N LYS A 302 2.86 5.50 14.37
CA LYS A 302 2.35 6.08 15.61
C LYS A 302 3.17 7.31 15.98
N LEU A 303 2.55 8.48 15.87
CA LEU A 303 3.08 9.70 16.42
C LEU A 303 2.68 9.81 17.91
N PHE A 304 3.63 10.17 18.76
CA PHE A 304 3.45 10.28 20.22
C PHE A 304 2.95 8.99 20.92
N GLY A 305 3.05 7.84 20.27
CA GLY A 305 2.63 6.53 20.83
C GLY A 305 1.12 6.21 20.73
N TRP A 306 0.27 7.17 20.39
CA TRP A 306 -1.19 6.98 20.37
C TRP A 306 -1.90 7.44 19.08
N LEU A 307 -1.29 8.34 18.29
CA LEU A 307 -1.91 8.89 17.09
C LEU A 307 -1.36 8.21 15.84
N ASP A 308 -2.19 7.46 15.11
CA ASP A 308 -1.82 6.92 13.80
C ASP A 308 -1.82 8.03 12.74
N VAL A 309 -0.66 8.29 12.13
CA VAL A 309 -0.50 9.28 11.06
C VAL A 309 -0.05 8.58 9.78
N TYR A 310 -0.75 8.82 8.67
CA TYR A 310 -0.30 8.36 7.35
C TYR A 310 0.97 9.09 6.94
N ILE A 311 2.04 8.32 6.78
CA ILE A 311 3.34 8.80 6.30
C ILE A 311 3.53 8.49 4.81
N TYR A 312 2.75 7.56 4.25
CA TYR A 312 2.73 7.25 2.83
C TYR A 312 1.28 6.96 2.44
N ALA A 313 0.70 7.78 1.56
CA ALA A 313 -0.62 7.57 1.00
C ALA A 313 -0.73 8.38 -0.29
N PRO A 314 0.08 8.02 -1.31
CA PRO A 314 0.22 8.86 -2.49
C PRO A 314 -1.10 8.90 -3.29
N THR A 315 -1.42 10.06 -3.83
CA THR A 315 -2.62 10.29 -4.63
C THR A 315 -2.21 10.94 -5.95
N PRO A 316 -2.88 10.61 -7.07
CA PRO A 316 -4.09 9.78 -7.15
C PRO A 316 -3.84 8.26 -7.12
N ILE A 317 -4.79 7.46 -6.62
CA ILE A 317 -4.61 6.00 -6.41
C ILE A 317 -4.20 5.30 -7.71
N ALA A 318 -4.93 5.52 -8.80
CA ALA A 318 -4.67 4.91 -10.11
C ALA A 318 -3.24 5.11 -10.64
N CYS A 319 -2.58 6.19 -10.22
CA CYS A 319 -1.22 6.55 -10.61
C CYS A 319 -0.15 5.87 -9.76
N HIS A 320 -0.51 5.39 -8.58
CA HIS A 320 0.40 4.77 -7.62
C HIS A 320 0.03 3.29 -7.36
N THR A 321 -0.83 2.74 -8.21
CA THR A 321 -1.13 1.32 -8.27
C THR A 321 -0.02 0.60 -9.01
N TRP A 322 0.47 -0.48 -8.40
CA TRP A 322 1.28 -1.50 -9.03
C TRP A 322 0.36 -2.43 -9.80
N TRP A 323 0.06 -2.04 -11.03
CA TRP A 323 -0.78 -2.81 -11.93
C TRP A 323 -0.10 -4.14 -12.31
N ASP A 324 -0.86 -5.23 -12.40
CA ASP A 324 -0.38 -6.60 -12.62
C ASP A 324 0.78 -7.00 -11.69
N TYR A 325 0.61 -6.81 -10.39
CA TYR A 325 1.67 -7.14 -9.45
C TYR A 325 1.97 -8.64 -9.47
N HIS A 326 3.19 -8.98 -9.86
CA HIS A 326 3.68 -10.35 -9.80
C HIS A 326 4.01 -10.72 -8.36
N CYS A 327 3.27 -11.68 -7.81
CA CYS A 327 3.43 -12.15 -6.43
C CYS A 327 4.90 -12.50 -6.12
N GLY A 328 5.37 -12.03 -4.96
CA GLY A 328 6.73 -12.23 -4.45
C GLY A 328 7.77 -11.22 -4.93
N THR A 329 7.43 -10.32 -5.88
CA THR A 329 8.36 -9.27 -6.32
C THR A 329 8.47 -8.13 -5.31
N GLU A 330 9.63 -7.49 -5.22
CA GLU A 330 9.85 -6.42 -4.25
C GLU A 330 9.31 -5.07 -4.74
N VAL A 331 8.54 -4.39 -3.90
CA VAL A 331 8.13 -2.98 -4.12
C VAL A 331 8.98 -2.03 -3.29
N ASN A 332 9.40 -0.91 -3.87
CA ASN A 332 10.13 0.14 -3.15
C ASN A 332 9.24 1.38 -3.01
N LEU A 333 8.86 1.70 -1.77
CA LEU A 333 8.00 2.82 -1.42
C LEU A 333 8.86 3.96 -0.88
N TYR A 334 8.61 5.18 -1.36
CA TYR A 334 9.35 6.37 -0.93
C TYR A 334 8.39 7.39 -0.30
N THR A 335 8.58 7.67 0.97
CA THR A 335 7.83 8.72 1.67
C THR A 335 8.58 10.05 1.65
N SER A 336 7.83 11.13 1.40
CA SER A 336 8.25 12.52 1.60
C SER A 336 7.66 13.13 2.88
N SER A 337 6.93 12.35 3.70
CA SER A 337 6.25 12.87 4.87
C SER A 337 7.25 13.40 5.91
N PRO A 338 7.05 14.62 6.44
CA PRO A 338 7.91 15.16 7.50
C PRO A 338 7.77 14.34 8.79
N TRP A 339 6.64 13.67 8.99
CA TRP A 339 6.33 12.84 10.16
C TRP A 339 6.88 11.42 10.09
N ALA A 340 7.47 11.02 8.95
CA ALA A 340 8.11 9.72 8.83
C ALA A 340 9.36 9.64 9.71
N HIS A 341 9.32 8.77 10.71
CA HIS A 341 10.44 8.42 11.57
C HIS A 341 11.29 7.35 10.88
N THR A 342 12.54 7.70 10.61
CA THR A 342 13.53 6.81 10.00
C THR A 342 14.32 6.07 11.07
N CYS A 343 14.70 4.83 10.77
CA CYS A 343 15.70 4.10 11.55
C CYS A 343 17.11 4.38 11.05
N ALA A 344 18.09 3.90 11.80
CA ALA A 344 19.48 3.89 11.37
C ALA A 344 19.60 3.15 10.02
N PRO A 345 20.46 3.62 9.11
CA PRO A 345 20.70 2.93 7.85
C PRO A 345 21.21 1.51 8.11
N CYS A 346 20.88 0.60 7.20
CA CYS A 346 21.26 -0.80 7.29
C CYS A 346 22.79 -0.93 7.38
N PRO A 347 23.33 -1.67 8.35
CA PRO A 347 24.76 -1.89 8.45
C PRO A 347 25.35 -2.53 7.18
N PRO A 348 26.61 -2.21 6.84
CA PRO A 348 27.47 -1.27 7.56
C PRO A 348 27.22 0.18 7.12
N VAL A 349 26.90 1.05 8.09
CA VAL A 349 27.04 2.49 7.86
C VAL A 349 28.53 2.80 7.86
N ILE A 350 29.08 2.98 6.67
CA ILE A 350 30.52 3.20 6.48
C ILE A 350 30.83 4.61 6.96
N GLY A 351 31.52 4.70 8.08
CA GLY A 351 32.03 5.97 8.58
C GLY A 351 33.13 6.55 7.69
N PRO A 352 33.68 7.72 8.07
CA PRO A 352 34.85 8.28 7.41
C PRO A 352 35.95 7.22 7.24
N PRO A 353 36.62 7.13 6.07
CA PRO A 353 37.63 6.12 5.80
C PRO A 353 38.63 5.97 6.95
N GLY A 354 38.81 4.74 7.44
CA GLY A 354 39.72 4.42 8.54
C GLY A 354 39.20 4.70 9.95
N LYS A 355 37.95 5.14 10.14
CA LYS A 355 37.35 5.34 11.47
C LYS A 355 36.13 4.44 11.68
N ASN A 356 36.28 3.44 12.55
CA ASN A 356 35.19 2.51 12.90
C ASN A 356 34.31 3.02 14.05
N ARG A 357 34.81 3.93 14.89
CA ARG A 357 34.05 4.60 15.96
C ARG A 357 33.84 6.06 15.60
N TRP A 358 32.60 6.45 15.37
CA TRP A 358 32.26 7.81 14.97
C TRP A 358 30.87 8.18 15.48
N VAL A 359 30.65 9.49 15.62
CA VAL A 359 29.34 10.09 15.84
C VAL A 359 29.18 11.16 14.77
N ALA A 360 28.12 11.07 13.97
CA ALA A 360 27.80 12.05 12.95
C ALA A 360 26.69 12.95 13.48
N PHE A 361 26.92 14.25 13.43
CA PHE A 361 25.86 15.22 13.59
C PHE A 361 25.24 15.42 12.20
N LEU A 362 23.93 15.14 12.05
CA LEU A 362 23.28 15.11 10.74
C LEU A 362 22.47 16.37 10.47
N ALA A 363 21.76 16.87 11.48
CA ALA A 363 20.80 17.95 11.32
C ALA A 363 20.47 18.64 12.66
N VAL A 364 19.88 19.83 12.59
CA VAL A 364 19.14 20.45 13.70
C VAL A 364 17.68 20.60 13.28
N GLY A 365 16.77 19.96 14.00
CA GLY A 365 15.34 19.96 13.68
C GLY A 365 15.08 19.28 12.33
N VAL A 366 14.63 20.03 11.34
CA VAL A 366 14.40 19.56 9.96
C VAL A 366 15.49 20.01 8.97
N HIS A 367 16.48 20.77 9.44
CA HIS A 367 17.52 21.36 8.59
C HIS A 367 18.80 20.51 8.67
N GLY A 368 19.22 19.95 7.54
CA GLY A 368 20.49 19.24 7.42
C GLY A 368 21.69 20.14 7.65
N LEU A 369 22.80 19.59 8.13
CA LEU A 369 24.03 20.34 8.39
C LEU A 369 24.54 21.11 7.17
N ASN A 370 24.30 20.62 5.95
CA ASN A 370 24.62 21.32 4.72
C ASN A 370 23.88 22.67 4.59
N ASN A 371 22.63 22.75 5.03
CA ASN A 371 21.87 24.00 5.04
C ASN A 371 22.39 24.95 6.12
N ILE A 372 22.94 24.43 7.22
CA ILE A 372 23.48 25.22 8.34
C ILE A 372 24.89 25.74 8.03
N HIS A 373 25.73 24.89 7.44
CA HIS A 373 27.10 25.23 7.03
C HIS A 373 27.17 25.91 5.66
N GLY A 374 26.02 26.17 5.02
CA GLY A 374 25.99 26.84 3.73
C GLY A 374 26.61 26.03 2.58
N THR A 375 26.76 24.72 2.75
CA THR A 375 27.29 23.80 1.73
C THR A 375 26.19 23.13 0.90
N ALA A 376 24.93 23.45 1.17
CA ALA A 376 23.82 23.09 0.30
C ALA A 376 23.93 23.83 -1.03
N GLN A 377 23.61 23.15 -2.15
CA GLN A 377 23.81 23.67 -3.50
C GLN A 377 23.08 24.99 -3.78
N ASP A 378 21.90 25.17 -3.19
CA ASP A 378 21.07 26.37 -3.25
C ASP A 378 21.59 27.53 -2.37
N LEU A 379 22.54 27.26 -1.49
CA LEU A 379 23.20 28.25 -0.64
C LEU A 379 24.59 28.66 -1.13
N VAL A 380 25.17 27.90 -2.08
CA VAL A 380 26.50 28.19 -2.66
C VAL A 380 26.52 29.59 -3.28
N GLY A 381 27.42 30.45 -2.76
CA GLY A 381 27.57 31.85 -3.22
C GLY A 381 26.66 32.87 -2.51
N SER A 382 25.69 32.41 -1.71
CA SER A 382 24.86 33.28 -0.85
C SER A 382 25.32 33.30 0.61
N VAL A 383 26.20 32.36 0.97
CA VAL A 383 26.70 32.21 2.34
C VAL A 383 27.87 33.15 2.57
N THR A 384 27.74 33.98 3.59
CA THR A 384 28.75 34.90 4.11
C THR A 384 29.11 34.48 5.54
N ALA A 385 30.15 35.10 6.10
CA ALA A 385 30.48 34.89 7.52
C ALA A 385 29.31 35.26 8.45
N ASP A 386 28.44 36.19 8.04
CA ASP A 386 27.36 36.74 8.86
C ASP A 386 26.11 35.86 8.90
N ASN A 387 25.88 35.03 7.86
CA ASN A 387 24.72 34.14 7.79
C ASN A 387 25.07 32.66 7.96
N LEU A 388 26.36 32.33 8.08
CA LEU A 388 26.81 30.98 8.39
C LEU A 388 26.25 30.53 9.74
N GLY A 389 25.60 29.37 9.76
CA GLY A 389 24.98 28.83 10.96
C GLY A 389 23.55 29.31 11.21
N LEU A 390 22.96 30.14 10.35
CA LEU A 390 21.52 30.47 10.39
C LEU A 390 20.68 29.42 9.63
N THR A 391 19.36 29.51 9.74
CA THR A 391 18.47 28.73 8.86
C THR A 391 18.65 29.17 7.41
N GLN A 392 18.21 28.37 6.45
CA GLN A 392 18.28 28.69 5.02
C GLN A 392 17.68 30.06 4.66
N ASP A 393 16.63 30.51 5.35
CA ASP A 393 16.01 31.83 5.18
C ASP A 393 16.69 32.95 6.00
N GLY A 394 17.90 32.74 6.51
CA GLY A 394 18.69 33.71 7.28
C GLY A 394 18.16 34.01 8.68
N ARG A 395 17.37 33.13 9.30
CA ARG A 395 16.79 33.34 10.63
C ARG A 395 17.63 32.68 11.72
N PRO A 396 17.69 33.28 12.93
CA PRO A 396 18.31 32.64 14.08
C PRO A 396 17.50 31.43 14.54
N TRP A 397 18.18 30.50 15.21
CA TRP A 397 17.53 29.35 15.85
C TRP A 397 16.74 29.77 17.09
N GLY A 398 15.57 29.18 17.27
CA GLY A 398 14.77 29.36 18.48
C GLY A 398 15.38 28.68 19.71
N GLY A 399 14.70 28.81 20.86
CA GLY A 399 15.20 28.34 22.17
C GLY A 399 15.36 26.83 22.34
N MET A 400 14.91 26.01 21.38
CA MET A 400 15.07 24.55 21.40
C MET A 400 15.80 24.09 20.14
N LEU A 401 17.01 23.55 20.31
CA LEU A 401 17.78 22.90 19.27
C LEU A 401 17.51 21.39 19.37
N LEU A 402 17.06 20.77 18.28
CA LEU A 402 16.77 19.33 18.20
C LEU A 402 17.86 18.64 17.35
N PRO A 403 19.06 18.39 17.91
CA PRO A 403 20.14 17.76 17.16
C PRO A 403 19.75 16.34 16.75
N ARG A 404 20.01 15.99 15.50
CA ARG A 404 19.93 14.63 14.99
C ARG A 404 21.32 14.07 14.89
N LEU A 405 21.59 13.04 15.69
CA LEU A 405 22.88 12.37 15.76
C LEU A 405 22.75 10.94 15.24
N GLU A 406 23.83 10.44 14.67
CA GLU A 406 24.00 9.03 14.32
C GLU A 406 25.30 8.52 14.93
N PHE A 407 25.28 7.26 15.37
CA PHE A 407 26.39 6.64 16.07
C PHE A 407 26.83 5.40 15.30
N SER A 408 28.14 5.19 15.20
CA SER A 408 28.67 3.96 14.61
C SER A 408 28.26 2.73 15.43
N ASN A 409 27.95 1.62 14.76
CA ASN A 409 27.68 0.33 15.42
C ASN A 409 28.83 -0.15 16.34
N ALA A 410 30.07 0.28 16.09
CA ALA A 410 31.21 -0.05 16.95
C ALA A 410 31.19 0.64 18.32
N LEU A 411 30.39 1.70 18.52
CA LEU A 411 30.17 2.32 19.82
C LEU A 411 29.17 1.50 20.65
N GLU A 412 28.09 1.04 20.03
CA GLU A 412 27.13 0.13 20.65
C GLU A 412 27.81 -1.19 21.04
N ALA A 413 28.58 -1.79 20.12
CA ALA A 413 29.36 -2.99 20.41
C ALA A 413 30.41 -2.79 21.53
N ALA A 414 30.82 -1.55 21.79
CA ALA A 414 31.72 -1.19 22.88
C ALA A 414 30.97 -0.87 24.20
N GLY A 415 29.64 -1.06 24.25
CA GLY A 415 28.82 -0.80 25.43
C GLY A 415 28.57 0.68 25.73
N VAL A 416 28.77 1.57 24.76
CA VAL A 416 28.52 3.00 24.93
C VAL A 416 27.01 3.26 24.84
N VAL A 417 26.40 3.57 25.99
CA VAL A 417 24.95 3.77 26.13
C VAL A 417 24.54 5.23 26.38
N TYR A 418 25.50 6.10 26.71
CA TYR A 418 25.24 7.52 26.99
C TYR A 418 26.16 8.40 26.16
N TYR A 419 25.64 9.56 25.77
CA TYR A 419 26.42 10.66 25.21
C TYR A 419 26.06 11.96 25.93
N ARG A 420 27.01 12.90 25.95
CA ARG A 420 26.79 14.25 26.48
C ARG A 420 27.07 15.25 25.37
N MET A 421 26.10 16.12 25.13
CA MET A 421 26.29 17.27 24.26
C MET A 421 26.68 18.48 25.09
N SER A 422 27.62 19.26 24.56
CA SER A 422 27.97 20.57 25.07
C SER A 422 28.13 21.52 23.90
N TRP A 423 27.87 22.80 24.15
CA TRP A 423 28.10 23.85 23.17
C TRP A 423 29.00 24.90 23.81
N ARG A 424 29.70 25.66 22.97
CA ARG A 424 30.45 26.85 23.37
C ARG A 424 29.98 28.01 22.50
N GLN A 425 29.92 29.19 23.08
CA GLN A 425 29.70 30.40 22.28
C GLN A 425 30.90 30.56 21.33
N GLY A 426 30.63 30.79 20.04
CA GLY A 426 31.67 31.11 19.07
C GLY A 426 32.32 32.44 19.45
N SER A 427 33.66 32.45 19.48
CA SER A 427 34.48 33.64 19.73
C SER A 427 34.58 34.51 18.49
#